data_AF-A0A6G0PM44-F1
#
_entry.id   AF-A0A6G0PM44-F1
#
_cell.length_a   1.000
_cell.length_b   1.000
_cell.length_c   1.000
_cell.angle_alpha   90.00
_cell.angle_beta   90.00
_cell.angle_gamma   90.00
#
_symmetry.space_group_name_H-M   'P 1'
#
loop_
_entity.id
_entity.type
_entity.pdbx_description
1 polymer ?
#
loop_
_entity_poly.entity_id
_entity_poly.type
_entity_poly.pdbx_seq_one_letter_code
_entity_poly.pdbx_strand_id
1 'polypeptide(L)'
;MFIAKPEHIEQVLKTQFENFPKSQHIHDVIFDLLGEGIVITNGETWRRQRRVLVNLFSARALREHMTTISQKYVMQLRKIFEDAVASKDPIDAYGLYVRRVRLDRLRH
;
A
#
# COMPACT_ATOMS: atom_id res chain seq x y z
N MET A 1 18.78 -15.67 3.41
CA MET A 1 18.08 -16.45 4.46
C MET A 1 16.61 -16.45 4.14
N PHE A 2 15.97 -17.62 4.09
CA PHE A 2 14.52 -17.73 3.86
C PHE A 2 13.86 -18.20 5.15
N ILE A 3 12.72 -17.61 5.49
CA ILE A 3 11.91 -17.97 6.66
C ILE A 3 10.56 -18.43 6.14
N ALA A 4 10.16 -19.65 6.50
CA ALA A 4 8.91 -20.26 6.03
C ALA A 4 8.06 -20.85 7.17
N LYS A 5 8.53 -20.73 8.43
CA LYS A 5 7.82 -21.21 9.62
C LYS A 5 7.09 -20.05 10.31
N PRO A 6 5.79 -20.18 10.64
CA PRO A 6 5.03 -19.10 11.28
C PRO A 6 5.69 -18.56 12.56
N GLU A 7 6.28 -19.44 13.36
CA GLU A 7 6.91 -19.07 14.64
C GLU A 7 8.11 -18.15 14.39
N HIS A 8 8.90 -18.45 13.36
CA HIS A 8 10.04 -17.61 12.99
C HIS A 8 9.60 -16.27 12.38
N ILE A 9 8.48 -16.25 11.65
CA ILE A 9 7.90 -15.01 11.13
C ILE A 9 7.45 -14.10 12.29
N GLU A 10 6.80 -14.65 13.31
CA GLU A 10 6.43 -13.88 14.50
C GLU A 10 7.66 -13.35 15.24
N GLN A 11 8.70 -14.17 15.39
CA GLN A 11 9.95 -13.75 16.01
C GLN A 11 10.54 -12.52 15.28
N VAL A 12 10.59 -12.54 13.94
CA VAL A 12 11.15 -11.43 13.16
C VAL A 12 10.24 -10.21 13.15
N LEU A 13 8.94 -10.38 12.94
CA LEU A 13 8.03 -9.25 12.68
C LEU A 13 7.45 -8.63 13.95
N LYS A 14 7.52 -9.30 15.10
CA LYS A 14 6.85 -8.87 16.33
C LYS A 14 7.77 -8.91 17.55
N THR A 15 8.36 -10.06 17.85
CA THR A 15 9.09 -10.26 19.13
C THR A 15 10.47 -9.61 19.12
N GLN A 16 11.23 -9.81 18.05
CA GLN A 16 12.60 -9.34 17.89
C GLN A 16 12.71 -8.28 16.78
N PHE A 17 11.66 -7.49 16.58
CA PHE A 17 11.57 -6.53 15.48
C PHE A 17 12.79 -5.59 15.38
N GLU A 18 13.31 -5.14 16.52
CA GLU A 18 14.49 -4.27 16.58
C GLU A 18 15.79 -4.94 16.10
N ASN A 19 15.89 -6.28 16.18
CA ASN A 19 17.04 -7.05 15.69
C ASN A 19 17.00 -7.23 14.16
N PHE A 20 15.87 -6.94 13.52
CA PHE A 20 15.67 -7.12 12.09
C PHE A 20 15.26 -5.79 11.45
N PRO A 21 16.15 -4.77 11.41
CA PRO A 21 15.86 -3.53 10.73
C PRO A 21 15.64 -3.79 9.24
N LYS A 22 14.81 -2.96 8.62
CA LYS A 22 14.59 -3.01 7.18
C LYS A 22 15.90 -2.77 6.45
N SER A 23 16.09 -3.49 5.34
CA SER A 23 17.31 -3.46 4.55
C SER A 23 17.62 -2.08 4.01
N GLN A 24 18.89 -1.65 4.14
CA GLN A 24 19.40 -0.44 3.51
C GLN A 24 19.21 -0.44 1.99
N HIS A 25 19.31 -1.61 1.35
CA HIS A 25 19.07 -1.73 -0.08
C HIS A 25 17.62 -1.35 -0.46
N ILE A 26 16.63 -1.73 0.36
CA ILE A 26 15.23 -1.35 0.14
C ILE A 26 15.05 0.15 0.36
N HIS A 27 15.74 0.71 1.34
CA HIS A 27 15.76 2.15 1.57
C HIS A 27 16.26 2.88 0.32
N ASP A 28 17.44 2.54 -0.18
CA ASP A 28 18.08 3.24 -1.31
C ASP A 28 17.25 3.16 -2.60
N VAL A 29 16.62 2.01 -2.86
CA VAL A 29 15.79 1.82 -4.07
C VAL A 29 14.48 2.62 -4.01
N ILE A 30 13.92 2.84 -2.83
CA ILE A 30 12.57 3.40 -2.65
C ILE A 30 12.62 4.86 -2.14
N PHE A 31 13.77 5.33 -1.68
CA PHE A 31 13.95 6.64 -1.08
C PHE A 31 13.48 7.77 -2.00
N ASP A 32 13.87 7.78 -3.27
CA ASP A 32 13.45 8.82 -4.22
C ASP A 32 11.94 8.84 -4.45
N LEU A 33 11.25 7.71 -4.24
CA LEU A 33 9.82 7.59 -4.46
C LEU A 33 8.99 7.99 -3.23
N LEU A 34 9.42 7.59 -2.03
CA LEU A 34 8.62 7.69 -0.79
C LEU A 34 9.25 8.61 0.26
N GLY A 35 10.45 9.14 0.01
CA GLY A 35 11.26 9.84 1.01
C GLY A 35 11.41 9.01 2.28
N GLU A 36 11.58 9.67 3.43
CA GLU A 36 11.65 9.04 4.77
C GLU A 36 10.29 8.51 5.26
N GLY A 37 9.59 7.75 4.45
CA GLY A 37 8.29 7.17 4.76
C GLY A 37 8.37 5.98 5.72
N ILE A 38 7.25 5.69 6.41
CA ILE A 38 7.13 4.58 7.38
C ILE A 38 7.52 3.21 6.82
N VAL A 39 7.50 3.04 5.49
CA VAL A 39 7.87 1.78 4.83
C VAL A 39 9.37 1.58 4.82
N ILE A 40 10.19 2.64 4.82
CA ILE A 40 11.65 2.52 4.73
C ILE A 40 12.40 2.94 6.00
N THR A 41 11.77 3.69 6.90
CA THR A 41 12.37 4.10 8.18
C THR A 41 12.42 2.96 9.21
N ASN A 42 13.38 3.04 10.14
CA ASN A 42 13.60 2.10 11.25
C ASN A 42 13.59 2.84 12.62
N GLY A 43 13.61 2.07 13.72
CA GLY A 43 13.82 2.59 15.08
C GLY A 43 12.79 3.64 15.52
N GLU A 44 13.24 4.66 16.26
CA GLU A 44 12.34 5.65 16.85
C GLU A 44 11.57 6.49 15.84
N THR A 45 12.18 6.78 14.68
CA THR A 45 11.50 7.47 13.58
C THR A 45 10.29 6.67 13.12
N TRP A 46 10.46 5.35 12.93
CA TRP A 46 9.36 4.45 12.59
C TRP A 46 8.30 4.41 13.69
N ARG A 47 8.69 4.31 14.98
CA ARG A 47 7.74 4.28 16.10
C ARG A 47 6.89 5.55 16.17
N ARG A 48 7.52 6.71 15.97
CA ARG A 48 6.83 8.01 15.94
C ARG A 48 5.85 8.10 14.78
N GLN A 49 6.28 7.74 13.57
CA GLN A 49 5.42 7.74 12.38
C GLN A 49 4.26 6.75 12.53
N ARG A 50 4.51 5.54 13.04
CA ARG A 50 3.49 4.52 13.28
C ARG A 50 2.43 5.00 14.26
N ARG A 51 2.83 5.66 15.36
CA ARG A 51 1.88 6.18 16.34
C ARG A 51 0.90 7.18 15.73
N VAL A 52 1.38 8.05 14.84
CA VAL A 52 0.52 9.00 14.12
C VAL A 52 -0.38 8.27 13.13
N LEU A 53 0.20 7.39 12.30
CA LEU A 53 -0.52 6.71 11.22
C LEU A 53 -1.59 5.74 11.74
N VAL A 54 -1.36 5.02 12.84
CA VAL A 54 -2.37 4.13 13.43
C VAL A 54 -3.66 4.88 13.79
N ASN A 55 -3.56 6.13 14.22
CA ASN A 55 -4.74 6.95 14.52
C ASN A 55 -5.45 7.43 13.26
N LEU A 56 -4.69 7.79 12.22
CA LEU A 56 -5.24 8.18 10.91
C LEU A 56 -5.95 7.01 10.21
N PHE A 57 -5.49 5.78 10.43
CA PHE A 57 -6.11 4.54 9.92
C PHE A 57 -6.97 3.83 10.97
N SER A 58 -7.57 4.59 11.90
CA SER A 58 -8.49 4.01 12.88
C SER A 58 -9.73 3.40 12.21
N ALA A 59 -10.37 2.44 12.88
CA ALA A 59 -11.61 1.83 12.40
C ALA A 59 -12.72 2.87 12.15
N ARG A 60 -12.71 3.96 12.93
CA ARG A 60 -13.62 5.10 12.75
C ARG A 60 -13.30 5.86 11.46
N ALA A 61 -12.05 6.29 11.27
CA ALA A 61 -11.63 7.01 10.07
C ALA A 61 -11.86 6.17 8.80
N LEU A 62 -11.58 4.86 8.87
CA LEU A 62 -11.91 3.93 7.80
C LEU A 62 -13.42 3.91 7.54
N ARG A 63 -14.28 3.77 8.56
CA ARG A 63 -15.73 3.76 8.35
C ARG A 63 -16.26 5.07 7.73
N GLU A 64 -15.74 6.21 8.17
CA GLU A 64 -16.17 7.53 7.71
C GLU A 64 -15.78 7.80 6.24
N HIS A 65 -14.60 7.34 5.81
CA HIS A 65 -14.08 7.65 4.47
C HIS A 65 -14.15 6.50 3.46
N MET A 66 -14.03 5.25 3.92
CA MET A 66 -13.91 4.08 3.04
C MET A 66 -15.14 3.88 2.17
N THR A 67 -16.34 4.14 2.69
CA THR A 67 -17.59 3.98 1.93
C THR A 67 -17.60 4.89 0.70
N THR A 68 -17.35 6.19 0.89
CA THR A 68 -17.34 7.18 -0.19
C THR A 68 -16.25 6.89 -1.20
N ILE A 69 -15.04 6.53 -0.74
CA ILE A 69 -13.92 6.17 -1.60
C ILE A 69 -14.23 4.91 -2.41
N SER A 70 -14.76 3.88 -1.75
CA SER A 70 -15.13 2.62 -2.40
C SER A 70 -16.22 2.83 -3.44
N GLN A 71 -17.26 3.59 -3.12
CA GLN A 71 -18.32 3.94 -4.07
C GLN A 71 -17.75 4.66 -5.29
N LYS A 72 -16.85 5.64 -5.10
CA LYS A 72 -16.17 6.33 -6.21
C LYS A 72 -15.44 5.34 -7.12
N TYR A 73 -14.64 4.43 -6.56
CA TYR A 73 -13.89 3.46 -7.36
C TYR A 73 -14.78 2.39 -8.02
N VAL A 74 -15.85 1.95 -7.35
CA VAL A 74 -16.84 1.03 -7.93
C VAL A 74 -17.52 1.67 -9.14
N MET A 75 -17.92 2.93 -9.04
CA MET A 75 -18.50 3.68 -10.17
C MET A 75 -17.52 3.79 -11.35
N GLN A 76 -16.24 4.03 -11.06
CA GLN A 76 -15.20 4.09 -12.08
C GLN A 76 -14.95 2.72 -12.74
N LEU A 77 -14.95 1.64 -11.96
CA LEU A 77 -14.81 0.27 -12.49
C LEU A 77 -16.01 -0.11 -13.35
N ARG A 78 -17.22 0.24 -12.91
CA ARG A 78 -18.44 -0.02 -13.69
C ARG A 78 -18.34 0.59 -15.09
N LYS A 79 -17.92 1.85 -15.21
CA LYS A 79 -17.74 2.50 -16.51
C LYS A 79 -16.75 1.74 -17.40
N ILE A 80 -15.61 1.31 -16.85
CA ILE A 80 -14.63 0.54 -17.61
C ILE A 80 -15.22 -0.77 -18.14
N PHE A 81 -16.03 -1.45 -17.31
CA PHE A 81 -16.70 -2.67 -17.73
C PHE A 81 -17.76 -2.41 -18.81
N GLU A 82 -18.54 -1.33 -18.71
CA GLU A 82 -19.50 -0.92 -19.74
C GLU A 82 -18.81 -0.66 -21.09
N ASP A 83 -17.70 0.09 -21.10
CA ASP A 83 -16.92 0.40 -22.30
C ASP A 83 -16.32 -0.86 -22.95
N ALA A 84 -15.82 -1.80 -22.13
CA ALA A 84 -15.26 -3.07 -22.60
C ALA A 84 -16.32 -4.00 -23.20
N VAL A 85 -17.52 -4.04 -22.61
CA VAL A 85 -18.65 -4.81 -23.17
C VAL A 85 -19.07 -4.25 -24.53
N ALA A 86 -19.13 -2.92 -24.66
CA ALA A 86 -19.49 -2.27 -25.92
C ALA A 86 -18.46 -2.51 -27.04
N SER A 87 -17.17 -2.49 -26.71
CA SER A 87 -16.06 -2.75 -27.64
C SER A 87 -15.82 -4.24 -27.91
N LYS A 88 -16.31 -5.14 -27.05
CA LYS A 88 -16.00 -6.58 -27.02
C LYS A 88 -14.51 -6.87 -26.80
N ASP A 89 -13.77 -5.91 -26.25
CA ASP A 89 -12.35 -6.07 -25.97
C ASP A 89 -12.13 -6.73 -24.59
N PRO A 90 -11.17 -7.66 -24.47
CA PRO A 90 -10.83 -8.26 -23.19
C PRO A 90 -10.15 -7.23 -22.27
N ILE A 91 -10.44 -7.32 -20.98
CA ILE A 91 -9.84 -6.46 -19.95
C ILE A 91 -8.65 -7.16 -19.33
N ASP A 92 -7.50 -6.52 -19.35
CA ASP A 92 -6.37 -6.89 -18.50
C ASP A 92 -6.59 -6.42 -17.06
N ALA A 93 -7.07 -7.33 -16.21
CA ALA A 93 -7.34 -7.05 -14.80
C ALA A 93 -6.06 -6.67 -14.02
N TYR A 94 -4.92 -7.27 -14.36
CA TYR A 94 -3.64 -6.96 -13.71
C TYR A 94 -3.16 -5.56 -14.11
N GLY A 95 -3.20 -5.25 -15.40
CA GLY A 95 -2.92 -3.90 -15.91
C GLY A 95 -3.83 -2.84 -15.32
N LEU A 96 -5.12 -3.15 -15.11
CA LEU A 96 -6.08 -2.24 -14.48
C LEU A 96 -5.76 -1.98 -12.99
N TYR A 97 -5.32 -3.01 -12.25
CA TYR A 97 -4.85 -2.86 -10.88
C TYR A 97 -3.59 -1.97 -10.78
N VAL A 98 -2.62 -2.17 -11.68
CA VAL A 98 -1.31 -1.50 -11.60
C VAL A 98 -1.30 -0.10 -12.25
N ARG A 99 -1.98 0.11 -13.39
CA ARG A 99 -1.92 1.38 -14.14
C ARG A 99 -2.56 2.55 -13.42
N ARG A 100 -3.56 2.34 -12.56
CA ARG A 100 -4.27 3.44 -11.91
C ARG A 100 -3.47 4.13 -10.81
N VAL A 101 -2.44 3.47 -10.26
CA VAL A 101 -1.45 4.10 -9.38
C VAL A 101 -0.56 5.10 -10.16
N ARG A 102 -0.46 4.97 -11.49
CA ARG A 102 0.44 5.78 -12.35
C ARG A 102 -0.24 7.02 -12.95
N LEU A 103 -1.56 7.06 -13.08
CA LEU A 103 -2.26 8.12 -13.84
C LEU A 103 -2.63 9.37 -13.03
N ASP A 104 -2.62 9.31 -11.69
CA ASP A 104 -2.81 10.51 -10.86
C ASP A 104 -1.52 11.36 -10.76
N ARG A 105 -0.37 10.86 -11.24
CA ARG A 105 0.94 11.54 -11.20
C ARG A 105 1.38 12.14 -12.55
N LEU A 106 0.56 12.03 -13.60
CA LEU A 106 0.83 12.61 -14.93
C LEU A 106 -0.17 13.72 -15.33
N ARG A 107 -0.86 14.29 -14.34
CA ARG A 107 -1.76 15.45 -14.53
C ARG A 107 -1.24 16.75 -13.91
N HIS A 108 0.04 16.80 -13.56
CA HIS A 108 0.78 18.02 -13.27
C HIS A 108 2.13 17.99 -13.97
#